data_AF-A0A2A2RZ50-F1
#
_entry.id   AF-A0A2A2RZ50-F1
#
_cell.length_a   1.000
_cell.length_b   1.000
_cell.length_c   1.000
_cell.angle_alpha   90.00
_cell.angle_beta   90.00
_cell.angle_gamma   90.00
#
_symmetry.space_group_name_H-M   'P 1'
#
loop_
_entity.id
_entity.type
_entity.pdbx_description
1 polymer ?
#
loop_
_entity_poly.entity_id
_entity_poly.type
_entity_poly.pdbx_seq_one_letter_code
_entity_poly.pdbx_strand_id
1 'polypeptide(L)'
;MSFFASAVVECRAAEGYEAFVKPLFEAHCIKCHGGEKVKGKVNLKELARAEDFLQKPELLKKLLSVIDSKDMPPEDEPALDEAKRTRLLESLKGFLNRSAAGSKSPAPLHRLNRYQYNNAVCDLFQLR
;
A
#
# COMPACT_ATOMS: atom_id res chain seq x y z
N MET A 1 14.78 -25.82 -1.78
CA MET A 1 15.17 -24.95 -2.93
C MET A 1 14.00 -24.01 -3.25
N SER A 2 13.77 -22.96 -2.44
CA SER A 2 12.65 -22.01 -2.65
C SER A 2 13.06 -20.54 -2.62
N PHE A 3 14.36 -20.24 -2.68
CA PHE A 3 14.87 -18.85 -2.67
C PHE A 3 14.60 -18.10 -3.98
N PHE A 4 14.33 -18.80 -5.10
CA PHE A 4 14.10 -18.15 -6.40
C PHE A 4 12.73 -17.46 -6.53
N ALA A 5 11.71 -17.87 -5.77
CA ALA A 5 10.37 -17.31 -5.93
C ALA A 5 10.22 -15.90 -5.35
N SER A 6 10.89 -15.59 -4.22
CA SER A 6 10.78 -14.27 -3.60
C SER A 6 11.54 -13.20 -4.41
N ALA A 7 12.77 -13.52 -4.86
CA ALA A 7 13.59 -12.57 -5.61
C ALA A 7 12.94 -12.12 -6.95
N VAL A 8 12.18 -13.01 -7.62
CA VAL A 8 11.49 -12.68 -8.88
C VAL A 8 10.27 -11.77 -8.64
N VAL A 9 9.62 -11.88 -7.48
CA VAL A 9 8.50 -11.01 -7.10
C VAL A 9 8.98 -9.62 -6.68
N GLU A 10 10.10 -9.54 -5.94
CA GLU A 10 10.76 -8.28 -5.60
C GLU A 10 11.20 -7.49 -6.84
N CYS A 11 11.80 -8.15 -7.85
CA CYS A 11 12.28 -7.50 -9.07
C CYS A 11 11.15 -6.85 -9.89
N ARG A 12 10.02 -7.55 -10.05
CA ARG A 12 8.83 -7.03 -10.75
C ARG A 12 8.17 -5.86 -10.03
N ALA A 13 8.18 -5.87 -8.71
CA ALA A 13 7.63 -4.79 -7.90
C ALA A 13 8.52 -3.52 -7.97
N ALA A 14 9.83 -3.70 -7.92
CA ALA A 14 10.79 -2.60 -8.09
C ALA A 14 10.72 -2.01 -9.51
N GLU A 15 10.59 -2.85 -10.55
CA GLU A 15 10.34 -2.40 -11.92
C GLU A 15 9.03 -1.61 -12.04
N GLY A 16 7.94 -2.08 -11.43
CA GLY A 16 6.66 -1.38 -11.42
C GLY A 16 6.72 -0.02 -10.70
N TYR A 17 7.56 0.11 -9.68
CA TYR A 17 7.80 1.37 -8.99
C TYR A 17 8.53 2.37 -9.90
N GLU A 18 9.69 1.98 -10.44
CA GLU A 18 10.52 2.84 -11.27
C GLU A 18 9.84 3.21 -12.60
N ALA A 19 9.10 2.28 -13.22
CA ALA A 19 8.48 2.49 -14.52
C ALA A 19 7.17 3.30 -14.47
N PHE A 20 6.45 3.31 -13.34
CA PHE A 20 5.12 3.92 -13.26
C PHE A 20 4.92 4.83 -12.05
N VAL A 21 5.21 4.36 -10.83
CA VAL A 21 4.89 5.10 -9.60
C VAL A 21 5.77 6.33 -9.46
N LYS A 22 7.08 6.17 -9.64
CA LYS A 22 8.07 7.25 -9.52
C LYS A 22 7.85 8.41 -10.52
N PRO A 23 7.73 8.19 -11.84
CA PRO A 23 7.49 9.29 -12.78
C PRO A 23 6.15 9.98 -12.54
N LEU A 24 5.12 9.24 -12.09
CA LEU A 24 3.82 9.83 -11.75
C LEU A 24 3.93 10.73 -10.51
N PHE A 25 4.69 10.31 -9.49
CA PHE A 25 4.95 11.11 -8.30
C PHE A 25 5.76 12.36 -8.62
N GLU A 26 6.78 12.26 -9.45
CA GLU A 26 7.55 13.42 -9.93
C GLU A 26 6.69 14.43 -10.68
N ALA A 27 5.78 13.95 -11.54
CA ALA A 27 4.92 14.82 -12.33
C ALA A 27 3.83 15.54 -11.52
N HIS A 28 3.18 14.84 -10.57
CA HIS A 28 1.95 15.31 -9.93
C HIS A 28 2.03 15.50 -8.41
N CYS A 29 2.95 14.82 -7.70
CA CYS A 29 2.92 14.76 -6.24
C CYS A 29 4.07 15.54 -5.59
N ILE A 30 5.29 15.43 -6.13
CA ILE A 30 6.51 16.00 -5.52
C ILE A 30 6.49 17.54 -5.49
N LYS A 31 5.78 18.19 -6.43
CA LYS A 31 5.62 19.65 -6.43
C LYS A 31 5.08 20.20 -5.10
N CYS A 32 4.12 19.49 -4.50
CA CYS A 32 3.49 19.88 -3.22
C CYS A 32 3.98 19.07 -2.01
N HIS A 33 4.60 17.91 -2.25
CA HIS A 33 4.98 16.95 -1.21
C HIS A 33 6.47 16.57 -1.25
N GLY A 34 7.37 17.43 -1.77
CA GLY A 34 8.80 17.11 -1.81
C GLY A 34 9.75 18.26 -2.16
N GLY A 35 9.26 19.50 -2.16
CA GLY A 35 10.05 20.71 -2.43
C GLY A 35 10.11 21.66 -1.23
N GLU A 36 10.16 22.97 -1.50
CA GLU A 36 10.20 24.02 -0.46
C GLU A 36 8.93 24.06 0.41
N LYS A 37 7.79 23.59 -0.11
CA LYS A 37 6.54 23.43 0.64
C LYS A 37 6.22 21.94 0.75
N VAL A 38 6.17 21.43 1.98
CA VAL A 38 5.75 20.06 2.30
C VAL A 38 4.32 20.11 2.85
N LYS A 39 3.33 20.09 1.95
CA LYS A 39 1.93 20.04 2.37
C LYS A 39 1.65 18.72 3.10
N GLY A 40 0.82 18.77 4.14
CA GLY A 40 0.41 17.58 4.90
C GLY A 40 1.51 16.85 5.67
N LYS A 41 2.71 17.44 5.82
CA LYS A 41 3.89 16.85 6.48
C LYS A 41 4.33 15.50 5.87
N VAL A 42 4.05 15.29 4.59
CA VAL A 42 4.45 14.09 3.85
C VAL A 42 5.48 14.50 2.81
N ASN A 43 6.71 14.00 2.97
CA ASN A 43 7.80 14.19 2.02
C ASN A 43 7.99 12.94 1.16
N LEU A 44 7.42 12.94 -0.04
CA LEU A 44 7.52 11.85 -1.02
C LEU A 44 8.90 11.79 -1.68
N LYS A 45 9.69 12.86 -1.62
CA LYS A 45 11.06 12.87 -2.17
C LYS A 45 12.03 12.00 -1.37
N GLU A 46 11.73 11.77 -0.09
CA GLU A 46 12.48 10.83 0.76
C GLU A 46 12.18 9.37 0.44
N LEU A 47 11.13 9.10 -0.35
CA LEU A 47 10.74 7.76 -0.78
C LEU A 47 11.31 7.55 -2.17
N ALA A 48 12.61 7.27 -2.24
CA ALA A 48 13.35 7.18 -3.50
C ALA A 48 13.26 5.77 -4.12
N ARG A 49 12.95 4.76 -3.32
CA ARG A 49 12.85 3.35 -3.75
C ARG A 49 11.59 2.67 -3.23
N ALA A 50 11.24 1.57 -3.87
CA ALA A 50 10.12 0.71 -3.46
C ALA A 50 10.24 0.22 -2.00
N GLU A 51 11.46 -0.02 -1.54
CA GLU A 51 11.74 -0.52 -0.18
C GLU A 51 11.42 0.52 0.90
N ASP A 52 11.51 1.82 0.59
CA ASP A 52 11.20 2.89 1.54
C ASP A 52 9.71 2.86 1.96
N PHE A 53 8.84 2.41 1.05
CA PHE A 53 7.42 2.21 1.34
C PHE A 53 7.17 1.01 2.26
N LEU A 54 8.00 -0.03 2.16
CA LEU A 54 7.88 -1.22 3.02
C LEU A 54 8.13 -0.87 4.50
N GLN A 55 8.99 0.11 4.76
CA GLN A 55 9.30 0.59 6.11
C GLN A 55 8.26 1.58 6.67
N LYS A 56 7.34 2.08 5.84
CA LYS A 56 6.36 3.12 6.20
C LYS A 56 4.92 2.71 5.84
N PRO A 57 4.38 1.62 6.41
CA PRO A 57 3.04 1.11 6.07
C PRO A 57 1.91 2.09 6.41
N GLU A 58 2.05 2.89 7.47
CA GLU A 58 1.05 3.90 7.84
C GLU A 58 0.99 5.04 6.81
N LEU A 59 2.13 5.41 6.23
CA LEU A 59 2.18 6.37 5.13
C LEU A 59 1.49 5.82 3.89
N LEU A 60 1.73 4.55 3.53
CA LEU A 60 1.05 3.88 2.42
C LEU A 60 -0.47 3.87 2.59
N LYS A 61 -0.98 3.53 3.79
CA LYS A 61 -2.41 3.57 4.09
C LYS A 61 -2.99 4.97 3.91
N LYS A 62 -2.29 6.00 4.41
CA LYS A 62 -2.71 7.39 4.25
C LYS A 62 -2.76 7.81 2.79
N LEU A 63 -1.73 7.48 2.00
CA LEU A 63 -1.68 7.75 0.56
C LEU A 63 -2.84 7.07 -0.17
N LEU A 64 -3.09 5.79 0.11
CA LEU A 64 -4.22 5.06 -0.45
C LEU A 64 -5.54 5.76 -0.15
N SER A 65 -5.76 6.17 1.11
CA SER A 65 -7.00 6.85 1.52
C SER A 65 -7.23 8.17 0.79
N VAL A 66 -6.20 9.03 0.68
CA VAL A 66 -6.35 10.36 0.05
C VAL A 66 -6.44 10.31 -1.48
N ILE A 67 -5.82 9.30 -2.11
CA ILE A 67 -5.91 9.09 -3.55
C ILE A 67 -7.24 8.42 -3.92
N ASP A 68 -7.74 7.50 -3.08
CA ASP A 68 -9.00 6.80 -3.33
C ASP A 68 -10.21 7.74 -3.19
N SER A 69 -10.19 8.61 -2.18
CA SER A 69 -11.19 9.67 -1.95
C SER A 69 -11.17 10.80 -2.99
N LYS A 70 -10.15 10.84 -3.85
CA LYS A 70 -9.88 11.95 -4.79
C LYS A 70 -9.60 13.29 -4.10
N ASP A 71 -9.26 13.29 -2.81
CA ASP A 71 -8.80 14.48 -2.09
C ASP A 71 -7.48 15.03 -2.65
N MET A 72 -6.74 14.21 -3.39
CA MET A 72 -5.52 14.57 -4.10
C MET A 72 -5.61 14.15 -5.57
N PRO A 73 -5.23 15.02 -6.54
CA PRO A 73 -4.63 16.36 -6.38
C PRO A 73 -5.59 17.46 -5.88
N PRO A 74 -5.09 18.57 -5.32
CA PRO A 74 -5.94 19.71 -4.91
C PRO A 74 -6.68 20.32 -6.11
N GLU A 75 -7.76 21.06 -5.86
CA GLU A 75 -8.60 21.65 -6.91
C GLU A 75 -7.84 22.56 -7.90
N ASP A 76 -6.74 23.17 -7.44
CA ASP A 76 -5.87 24.04 -8.25
C ASP A 76 -4.97 23.29 -9.25
N GLU A 77 -4.91 21.95 -9.19
CA GLU A 77 -4.06 21.11 -10.03
C GLU A 77 -4.91 20.17 -10.91
N PRO A 78 -4.44 19.80 -12.12
CA PRO A 78 -5.19 18.92 -13.01
C PRO A 78 -5.39 17.54 -12.38
N ALA A 79 -6.63 17.05 -12.42
CA ALA A 79 -6.99 15.73 -11.94
C ALA A 79 -6.19 14.63 -12.66
N LEU A 80 -5.85 13.57 -11.92
CA LEU A 80 -5.31 12.37 -12.53
C LEU A 80 -6.39 11.66 -13.35
N ASP A 81 -5.99 11.15 -14.50
CA ASP A 81 -6.81 10.21 -15.27
C ASP A 81 -7.20 8.99 -14.41
N GLU A 82 -8.46 8.55 -14.54
CA GLU A 82 -9.03 7.48 -13.70
C GLU A 82 -8.28 6.14 -13.87
N ALA A 83 -7.79 5.83 -15.08
CA ALA A 83 -7.01 4.61 -15.31
C ALA A 83 -5.63 4.70 -14.63
N LYS A 84 -4.98 5.87 -14.69
CA LYS A 84 -3.73 6.12 -13.95
C LYS A 84 -3.94 6.05 -12.44
N ARG A 85 -5.04 6.60 -11.91
CA ARG A 85 -5.37 6.56 -10.48
C ARG A 85 -5.59 5.12 -10.01
N THR A 86 -6.38 4.35 -10.75
CA THR A 86 -6.66 2.94 -10.43
C THR A 86 -5.38 2.11 -10.40
N ARG A 87 -4.54 2.24 -11.43
CA ARG A 87 -3.25 1.55 -11.51
C ARG A 87 -2.29 1.96 -10.38
N LEU A 88 -2.33 3.24 -9.97
CA LEU A 88 -1.55 3.72 -8.84
C LEU A 88 -2.02 3.09 -7.52
N LEU A 89 -3.33 3.07 -7.28
CA LEU A 89 -3.91 2.44 -6.09
C LEU A 89 -3.58 0.95 -6.00
N GLU A 90 -3.65 0.23 -7.11
CA GLU A 90 -3.25 -1.18 -7.18
C GLU A 90 -1.76 -1.37 -6.83
N SER A 91 -0.89 -0.52 -7.36
CA SER A 91 0.55 -0.56 -7.07
C SER A 91 0.82 -0.30 -5.59
N LEU A 92 0.19 0.73 -5.01
CA LEU A 92 0.29 1.07 -3.59
C LEU A 92 -0.25 -0.01 -2.65
N LYS A 93 -1.38 -0.64 -3.00
CA LYS A 93 -1.91 -1.82 -2.29
C LYS A 93 -0.92 -2.98 -2.35
N GLY A 94 -0.25 -3.18 -3.48
CA GLY A 94 0.82 -4.16 -3.63
C GLY A 94 1.98 -3.95 -2.65
N PHE A 95 2.48 -2.71 -2.51
CA PHE A 95 3.52 -2.39 -1.52
C PHE A 95 3.04 -2.63 -0.09
N LEU A 96 1.80 -2.23 0.24
CA LEU A 96 1.24 -2.41 1.58
C LEU A 96 1.12 -3.90 1.95
N ASN A 97 0.62 -4.73 1.03
CA ASN A 97 0.50 -6.16 1.25
C ASN A 97 1.87 -6.82 1.51
N ARG A 98 2.92 -6.40 0.80
CA ARG A 98 4.28 -6.88 1.04
C ARG A 98 4.83 -6.44 2.40
N SER A 99 4.59 -5.19 2.80
CA SER A 99 4.99 -4.73 4.15
C SER A 99 4.34 -5.57 5.25
N ALA A 100 3.09 -6.01 5.05
CA ALA A 100 2.36 -6.83 6.01
C ALA A 100 2.79 -8.31 5.98
N ALA A 101 3.29 -8.81 4.85
CA ALA A 101 3.77 -10.19 4.72
C ALA A 101 5.05 -10.43 5.55
N GLY A 102 5.93 -9.44 5.66
CA GLY A 102 7.13 -9.51 6.50
C GLY A 102 6.86 -9.44 8.01
N SER A 103 5.71 -8.90 8.42
CA SER A 103 5.37 -8.67 9.84
C SER A 103 4.43 -9.72 10.44
N LYS A 104 3.95 -10.70 9.67
CA LYS A 104 3.11 -11.78 10.20
C LYS A 104 3.98 -12.83 10.90
N SER A 105 4.39 -12.55 12.13
CA SER A 105 4.60 -13.64 13.08
C SER A 105 3.27 -14.40 13.20
N PRO A 106 3.24 -15.74 13.07
CA PRO A 106 2.03 -16.51 13.35
C PRO A 106 1.49 -16.06 14.70
N ALA A 107 0.25 -15.58 14.74
CA ALA A 107 -0.40 -15.32 16.01
C ALA A 107 -0.30 -16.61 16.84
N PRO A 108 0.03 -16.54 18.14
CA PRO A 108 0.08 -17.74 18.97
C PRO A 108 -1.23 -18.52 18.79
N LEU A 109 -1.13 -19.79 18.41
CA LEU A 109 -2.30 -20.63 18.22
C LEU A 109 -3.02 -20.73 19.56
N HIS A 110 -4.16 -20.06 19.68
CA HIS A 110 -4.99 -20.13 20.88
C HIS A 110 -5.99 -21.28 20.74
N ARG A 111 -6.15 -22.08 21.79
CA ARG A 111 -7.19 -23.10 21.84
C ARG A 111 -8.54 -22.40 21.97
N LEU A 112 -9.43 -22.62 21.01
CA LEU A 112 -10.79 -22.10 21.10
C LEU A 112 -11.52 -22.75 22.28
N ASN A 113 -12.26 -21.94 23.03
CA ASN A 113 -13.20 -22.45 24.02
C ASN A 113 -14.48 -22.96 23.31
N ARG A 114 -15.35 -23.65 24.07
CA ARG A 114 -16.59 -24.24 23.52
C ARG A 114 -17.50 -23.20 22.83
N TYR A 115 -17.61 -22.00 23.39
CA TYR A 115 -18.45 -20.92 22.84
C TYR A 115 -17.87 -20.38 21.53
N GLN A 116 -16.56 -20.15 21.49
CA GLN A 116 -15.86 -19.68 20.29
C GLN A 116 -15.94 -20.70 19.16
N TYR A 117 -15.78 -21.99 19.47
CA TYR A 117 -15.95 -23.06 18.49
C TYR A 117 -17.38 -23.11 17.94
N ASN A 118 -18.38 -23.05 18.82
CA ASN A 118 -19.78 -23.06 18.39
C ASN A 118 -20.11 -21.87 17.49
N ASN A 119 -19.67 -20.67 17.86
CA ASN A 119 -19.88 -19.47 17.05
C ASN A 119 -19.17 -19.57 15.69
N ALA A 120 -17.94 -20.10 15.65
CA ALA A 120 -17.23 -20.29 14.38
C ALA A 120 -17.96 -21.27 13.45
N VAL A 121 -18.53 -22.36 13.99
CA VAL A 121 -19.35 -23.30 13.21
C VAL A 121 -20.65 -22.64 12.76
N CYS A 122 -21.35 -21.92 13.65
CA CYS A 122 -22.55 -21.18 13.30
C CYS A 122 -22.28 -20.12 12.21
N ASP A 123 -21.20 -19.37 12.30
CA ASP A 123 -20.83 -18.36 11.30
C ASP A 123 -20.47 -18.99 9.96
N LEU A 124 -19.70 -20.09 9.97
CA LEU A 124 -19.27 -20.76 8.74
C LEU A 124 -20.43 -21.39 7.98
N PHE A 125 -21.38 -21.98 8.71
CA PHE A 125 -22.54 -22.67 8.13
C PHE A 125 -23.84 -21.86 8.21
N GLN A 126 -23.77 -20.61 8.66
CA GLN A 126 -24.91 -19.70 8.86
C GLN A 126 -26.06 -20.33 9.67
N LEU A 127 -25.72 -21.13 10.68
CA LEU A 127 -26.69 -21.80 11.54
C LEU A 127 -27.22 -20.80 12.56
N ARG A 128 -28.55 -20.72 12.69
CA ARG A 128 -29.25 -19.91 13.70
C ARG A 128 -29.61 -20.73 14.93
#